data_AF-A0A2V6CPS4-F1
#
_entry.id   AF-A0A2V6CPS4-F1
#
_cell.length_a   1.000
_cell.length_b   1.000
_cell.length_c   1.000
_cell.angle_alpha   90.00
_cell.angle_beta   90.00
_cell.angle_gamma   90.00
#
_symmetry.space_group_name_H-M   'P 1'
#
loop_
_entity.id
_entity.type
_entity.pdbx_description
1 polymer ?
#
loop_
_entity_poly.entity_id
_entity_poly.type
_entity_poly.pdbx_seq_one_letter_code
_entity_poly.pdbx_strand_id
1 'polypeptide(L)'
;MHSKFARVIIDRAIRRELDYAIPELLSERLSVGARVRVPFRDRRALATVVALLEETNAKGIREIEAVIGEGPTLSEPLLELARWISNYYCCPIETV
;
A
#
# COMPACT_ATOMS: atom_id res chain seq x y z
N MET A 1 -6.02 -14.68 -11.99
CA MET A 1 -4.62 -14.46 -11.59
C MET A 1 -4.66 -13.67 -10.30
N HIS A 2 -4.20 -14.27 -9.19
CA HIS A 2 -4.21 -13.60 -7.89
C HIS A 2 -2.85 -12.94 -7.68
N SER A 3 -2.85 -11.62 -7.53
CA SER A 3 -1.64 -10.88 -7.22
C SER A 3 -1.07 -11.36 -5.89
N LYS A 4 0.23 -11.67 -5.89
CA LYS A 4 0.95 -12.22 -4.71
C LYS A 4 1.49 -11.15 -3.79
N PHE A 5 1.69 -9.93 -4.31
CA PHE A 5 2.29 -8.84 -3.58
C PHE A 5 1.45 -7.57 -3.71
N ALA A 6 1.50 -6.74 -2.69
CA ALA A 6 0.93 -5.41 -2.68
C ALA A 6 2.04 -4.40 -2.43
N ARG A 7 2.08 -3.37 -3.27
CA ARG A 7 2.91 -2.19 -3.04
C ARG A 7 2.13 -1.19 -2.21
N VAL A 8 2.73 -0.74 -1.13
CA VAL A 8 2.10 0.17 -0.18
C VAL A 8 2.95 1.40 0.08
N ILE A 9 2.27 2.48 0.44
CA ILE A 9 2.88 3.69 0.98
C ILE A 9 2.54 3.75 2.46
N ILE A 10 3.57 3.84 3.29
CA ILE A 10 3.39 3.93 4.75
C ILE A 10 2.92 5.35 5.09
N ASP A 11 1.93 5.47 5.99
CA ASP A 11 1.40 6.75 6.52
C ASP A 11 2.41 7.42 7.50
N ARG A 12 3.70 7.30 7.20
CA ARG A 12 4.82 7.91 7.89
C ARG A 12 5.74 8.39 6.77
N ALA A 13 6.21 9.64 6.84
CA ALA A 13 7.00 10.31 5.79
C ALA A 13 8.36 9.62 5.49
N ILE A 14 8.32 8.44 4.90
CA ILE A 14 9.48 7.62 4.53
C ILE A 14 9.85 7.81 3.06
N ARG A 15 8.99 8.50 2.28
CA ARG A 15 9.17 8.86 0.86
C ARG A 15 9.52 7.66 -0.02
N ARG A 16 8.97 6.49 0.30
CA ARG A 16 9.27 5.24 -0.39
C ARG A 16 8.09 4.29 -0.36
N GLU A 17 7.85 3.65 -1.51
CA GLU A 17 6.93 2.54 -1.66
C GLU A 17 7.61 1.23 -1.22
N LEU A 18 6.86 0.37 -0.51
CA LEU A 18 7.35 -0.91 0.00
C LEU A 18 6.45 -2.04 -0.48
N ASP A 19 7.05 -3.16 -0.85
CA ASP A 19 6.32 -4.34 -1.28
C ASP A 19 6.13 -5.32 -0.12
N TYR A 20 4.92 -5.84 0.03
CA TYR A 20 4.55 -6.84 1.03
C TYR A 20 3.85 -8.02 0.34
N ALA A 21 3.99 -9.22 0.91
CA ALA A 21 3.25 -10.39 0.47
C ALA A 21 1.78 -10.29 0.93
N ILE A 22 0.87 -10.75 0.07
CA ILE A 22 -0.56 -10.81 0.35
C ILE A 22 -0.87 -12.22 0.86
N PRO A 23 -1.28 -12.40 2.14
CA PRO A 23 -1.77 -13.68 2.62
C PRO A 23 -3.04 -14.08 1.87
N GLU A 24 -3.21 -15.37 1.57
CA GLU A 24 -4.39 -15.89 0.87
C GLU A 24 -5.71 -15.45 1.51
N LEU A 25 -5.77 -15.45 2.86
CA LEU A 25 -6.93 -15.01 3.65
C LEU A 25 -7.33 -13.55 3.38
N LEU A 26 -6.39 -12.69 3.00
CA LEU A 26 -6.64 -11.28 2.75
C LEU A 26 -6.82 -10.96 1.26
N SER A 27 -6.50 -11.90 0.37
CA SER A 27 -6.44 -11.67 -1.08
C SER A 27 -7.75 -11.15 -1.68
N GLU A 28 -8.90 -11.62 -1.22
CA GLU A 28 -10.21 -11.18 -1.72
C GLU A 28 -10.61 -9.79 -1.22
N ARG A 29 -10.06 -9.35 -0.08
CA ARG A 29 -10.39 -8.07 0.55
C ARG A 29 -9.42 -6.96 0.17
N LEU A 30 -8.32 -7.30 -0.50
CA LEU A 30 -7.24 -6.37 -0.78
C LEU A 30 -7.41 -5.80 -2.19
N SER A 31 -7.52 -4.48 -2.26
CA SER A 31 -7.61 -3.73 -3.51
C SER A 31 -6.69 -2.51 -3.46
N VAL A 32 -6.42 -1.92 -4.62
CA VAL A 32 -5.79 -0.60 -4.69
C VAL A 32 -6.65 0.41 -3.92
N GLY A 33 -6.00 1.26 -3.11
CA GLY A 33 -6.65 2.21 -2.21
C GLY A 33 -7.13 1.65 -0.88
N ALA A 34 -6.97 0.35 -0.63
CA ALA A 34 -7.24 -0.25 0.67
C ALA A 34 -6.22 0.22 1.72
N ARG A 35 -6.71 0.50 2.93
CA ARG A 35 -5.86 0.72 4.11
C ARG A 35 -5.48 -0.62 4.71
N VAL A 36 -4.21 -0.78 5.03
CA VAL A 36 -3.66 -2.02 5.59
C VAL A 36 -2.76 -1.73 6.78
N ARG A 37 -2.60 -2.73 7.64
CA ARG A 37 -1.60 -2.75 8.71
C ARG A 37 -0.46 -3.66 8.29
N VAL A 38 0.76 -3.15 8.37
CA VAL A 38 1.96 -3.87 7.95
C VAL A 38 3.05 -3.81 9.02
N PRO A 39 3.91 -4.83 9.10
CA PRO A 39 5.07 -4.79 9.98
C PRO A 39 6.11 -3.82 9.39
N PHE A 40 6.57 -2.89 10.21
CA PHE A 40 7.53 -1.86 9.82
C PHE A 40 8.60 -1.71 10.90
N ARG A 41 9.78 -2.30 10.62
CA ARG A 41 10.86 -2.50 11.62
C ARG A 41 10.32 -3.27 12.82
N ASP A 42 10.50 -2.75 14.04
CA ASP A 42 10.06 -3.36 15.31
C ASP A 42 8.64 -2.93 15.72
N ARG A 43 7.91 -2.26 14.82
CA ARG A 43 6.56 -1.75 15.09
C ARG A 43 5.62 -2.11 13.95
N ARG A 44 4.35 -1.74 14.12
CA ARG A 44 3.32 -1.81 13.08
C ARG A 44 3.06 -0.40 12.53
N ALA A 45 2.72 -0.33 11.26
CA ALA A 45 2.33 0.93 10.62
C ALA A 45 1.05 0.76 9.81
N LEU A 46 0.30 1.86 9.68
CA LEU A 46 -0.77 1.97 8.69
C LEU A 46 -0.15 2.33 7.36
N ALA A 47 -0.72 1.78 6.30
CA ALA A 47 -0.28 2.01 4.95
C ALA A 47 -1.46 1.94 3.98
N THR A 48 -1.28 2.52 2.81
CA THR A 48 -2.25 2.51 1.73
C THR A 48 -1.70 1.69 0.57
N VAL A 49 -2.50 0.74 0.07
CA VAL A 49 -2.15 -0.05 -1.12
C VAL A 49 -2.23 0.85 -2.36
N VAL A 50 -1.14 0.94 -3.11
CA VAL A 50 -1.05 1.78 -4.31
C VAL A 50 -0.88 0.98 -5.60
N ALA A 51 -0.52 -0.30 -5.49
CA ALA A 51 -0.51 -1.25 -6.61
C ALA A 51 -0.58 -2.70 -6.10
N LEU A 52 -1.09 -3.59 -6.95
CA LEU A 52 -1.04 -5.04 -6.78
C LEU A 52 -0.08 -5.63 -7.83
N LEU A 53 0.76 -6.57 -7.42
CA LEU A 53 1.87 -7.10 -8.22
C LEU A 53 1.88 -8.63 -8.20
N GLU A 54 2.22 -9.24 -9.33
CA GLU A 54 2.46 -10.69 -9.44
C GLU A 54 3.88 -11.06 -8.99
N GLU A 55 4.85 -10.18 -9.23
CA GLU A 55 6.26 -10.38 -8.94
C GLU A 55 6.88 -9.13 -8.29
N THR A 56 7.94 -9.33 -7.51
CA THR A 56 8.70 -8.24 -6.88
C THR A 56 10.18 -8.58 -6.77
N ASN A 57 11.02 -7.56 -6.90
CA ASN A 57 12.46 -7.63 -6.67
C ASN A 57 12.86 -7.25 -5.23
N ALA A 58 11.90 -6.96 -4.36
CA ALA A 58 12.18 -6.57 -2.98
C ALA A 58 12.68 -7.77 -2.16
N LYS A 59 13.69 -7.52 -1.31
CA LYS A 59 14.28 -8.53 -0.42
C LYS A 59 13.69 -8.42 0.98
N GLY A 60 13.57 -9.55 1.67
CA GLY A 60 13.05 -9.57 3.04
C GLY A 60 11.56 -9.19 3.12
N ILE A 61 10.78 -9.64 2.13
CA ILE A 61 9.32 -9.45 2.09
C ILE A 61 8.70 -9.96 3.38
N ARG A 62 7.84 -9.14 3.99
CA ARG A 62 6.96 -9.54 5.08
C ARG A 62 5.52 -9.55 4.59
N GLU A 63 4.65 -10.23 5.33
CA GLU A 63 3.23 -10.30 5.01
C GLU A 63 2.45 -9.09 5.55
N ILE A 64 1.33 -8.79 4.90
CA ILE A 64 0.34 -7.84 5.42
C ILE A 64 -0.36 -8.47 6.62
N GLU A 65 -0.46 -7.74 7.73
CA GLU A 65 -1.09 -8.26 8.96
C GLU A 65 -2.61 -8.18 8.92
N ALA A 66 -3.17 -7.11 8.33
CA ALA A 66 -4.61 -6.91 8.28
C ALA A 66 -5.01 -5.86 7.23
N VAL A 67 -6.21 -6.03 6.66
CA VAL A 67 -6.95 -4.95 5.99
C VAL A 67 -7.75 -4.17 7.03
N ILE A 68 -7.71 -2.84 6.93
CA ILE A 68 -8.39 -1.92 7.85
C ILE A 68 -9.66 -1.41 7.18
N GLY A 69 -10.82 -1.68 7.81
CA GLY A 69 -12.13 -1.32 7.26
C GLY A 69 -12.71 -2.40 6.34
N GLU A 70 -13.79 -2.04 5.64
CA GLU A 70 -14.57 -2.98 4.81
C GLU A 70 -14.32 -2.82 3.31
N GLY A 71 -13.50 -1.86 2.87
CA GLY A 71 -13.20 -1.64 1.45
C GLY A 71 -12.11 -0.59 1.20
N PRO A 72 -11.81 -0.30 -0.09
CA PRO A 72 -10.87 0.74 -0.45
C PRO A 72 -11.33 2.09 0.09
N THR A 73 -10.51 2.71 0.94
CA THR A 73 -10.80 4.04 1.49
C THR A 73 -10.57 5.11 0.42
N LEU A 74 -9.66 4.85 -0.51
CA LEU A 74 -9.37 5.72 -1.64
C LEU A 74 -9.78 5.03 -2.93
N SER A 75 -10.54 5.73 -3.76
CA SER A 75 -10.80 5.29 -5.12
C SER A 75 -9.58 5.53 -6.00
N GLU A 76 -9.50 4.80 -7.12
CA GLU A 76 -8.42 4.95 -8.09
C GLU A 76 -8.29 6.38 -8.64
N PRO A 77 -9.39 7.10 -8.99
CA PRO A 77 -9.29 8.51 -9.39
C PRO A 77 -8.73 9.44 -8.32
N LEU A 78 -9.01 9.16 -7.04
CA LEU A 78 -8.45 9.94 -5.93
C LEU A 78 -6.96 9.67 -5.76
N LEU A 79 -6.52 8.43 -5.97
CA LEU A 79 -5.08 8.10 -5.98
C LEU A 79 -4.36 8.75 -7.15
N GLU A 80 -4.97 8.78 -8.34
CA GLU A 80 -4.41 9.49 -9.50
C GLU A 80 -4.28 10.99 -9.23
N LEU A 81 -5.32 11.60 -8.63
CA LEU A 81 -5.28 12.99 -8.22
C LEU A 81 -4.17 13.23 -7.19
N ALA A 82 -4.03 12.38 -6.18
CA ALA A 82 -2.99 12.51 -5.17
C ALA A 82 -1.59 12.40 -5.80
N ARG A 83 -1.39 11.48 -6.75
CA ARG A 83 -0.15 11.38 -7.54
C ARG A 83 0.11 12.66 -8.34
N TRP A 84 -0.92 13.24 -8.97
CA TRP A 84 -0.80 14.49 -9.70
C TRP A 84 -0.38 15.65 -8.78
N ILE A 85 -1.03 15.82 -7.62
CA ILE A 85 -0.69 16.86 -6.63
C ILE A 85 0.75 16.69 -6.16
N SER A 86 1.13 15.47 -5.78
CA SER A 86 2.48 15.13 -5.32
C SER A 86 3.55 15.50 -6.35
N ASN A 87 3.32 15.16 -7.62
CA ASN A 87 4.23 15.48 -8.71
C ASN A 87 4.29 16.99 -8.99
N TYR A 88 3.15 17.68 -8.97
CA TYR A 88 3.07 19.11 -9.29
C TYR A 88 3.74 19.98 -8.21
N TYR A 89 3.49 19.67 -6.94
CA TYR A 89 4.02 20.43 -5.80
C TYR A 89 5.33 19.86 -5.24
N CYS A 90 5.91 18.85 -5.88
CA CYS A 90 7.15 18.19 -5.44
C CYS A 90 7.09 17.74 -3.97
N CYS A 91 5.92 17.32 -3.50
CA CYS A 91 5.69 16.87 -2.13
C CYS A 91 5.47 15.35 -2.08
N PRO A 92 5.76 14.68 -0.96
CA PRO A 92 5.47 13.25 -0.83
C PRO A 92 3.97 12.97 -0.87
N ILE A 93 3.55 11.95 -1.62
CA ILE A 93 2.14 11.56 -1.73
C ILE A 93 1.52 11.15 -0.39
N GLU A 94 2.32 10.66 0.57
CA GLU A 94 1.84 10.37 1.92
C GLU A 94 1.46 11.62 2.74
N THR A 95 1.72 12.83 2.24
CA THR A 95 1.36 14.11 2.86
C THR A 95 0.22 14.85 2.14
N VAL A 96 -0.25 14.30 1.02
CA VAL A 96 -1.40 14.83 0.24
C VAL A 96 -2.70 14.33 0.85
#